data_AF-A0A954FJ92-F1
#
_entry.id   AF-A0A954FJ92-F1
#
_cell.length_a   1.000
_cell.length_b   1.000
_cell.length_c   1.000
_cell.angle_alpha   90.00
_cell.angle_beta   90.00
_cell.angle_gamma   90.00
#
_symmetry.space_group_name_H-M   'P 1'
#
loop_
_entity.id
_entity.type
_entity.pdbx_description
1 polymer ?
#
loop_
_entity_poly.entity_id
_entity_poly.type
_entity_poly.pdbx_seq_one_letter_code
_entity_poly.pdbx_strand_id
1 'polypeptide(L)'
;MNASFVLSTRDHELSLALSQRVRLFSQRQIADHFWGGSLPNARRRLKQLEGCGLMMRLTVGARAIPEMTSPLLSWKPGDEAPHFGQLAYQCQSRWRTRPVRSCSVWIITERGAQQFGGVNRGDLSHPTQATHDLGVAAVWLRLREVAPEWATAWRGEDEMAASRHGEKRPDAFIVDTTGRVVGVLEFGGSYDAERIEAFHMDCFSRNLPYQLW
;
A
#
# COMPACT_ATOMS: atom_id res chain seq x y z
N MET A 1 4.38 16.50 -34.65
CA MET A 1 2.97 16.17 -34.34
C MET A 1 2.94 15.44 -33.01
N ASN A 2 2.58 16.12 -31.92
CA ASN A 2 2.36 15.44 -30.65
C ASN A 2 1.06 14.64 -30.79
N ALA A 3 1.17 13.32 -30.85
CA ALA A 3 0.01 12.46 -30.69
C ALA A 3 -0.68 12.87 -29.37
N SER A 4 -1.96 13.22 -29.45
CA SER A 4 -2.77 13.48 -28.25
C SER A 4 -2.63 12.29 -27.31
N PHE A 5 -2.00 12.50 -26.16
CA PHE A 5 -1.87 11.47 -25.15
C PHE A 5 -3.22 11.30 -24.47
N VAL A 6 -3.96 10.25 -24.86
CA VAL A 6 -5.24 9.92 -24.26
C VAL A 6 -5.04 8.93 -23.12
N LEU A 7 -5.57 9.27 -21.94
CA LEU A 7 -5.59 8.38 -20.79
C LEU A 7 -6.63 7.27 -20.97
N SER A 8 -6.21 6.02 -20.75
CA SER A 8 -7.10 4.86 -20.73
C SER A 8 -7.73 4.68 -19.35
N THR A 9 -8.76 3.85 -19.24
CA THR A 9 -9.35 3.44 -17.94
C THR A 9 -8.29 2.89 -16.99
N ARG A 10 -7.36 2.08 -17.52
CA ARG A 10 -6.25 1.50 -16.75
C ARG A 10 -5.31 2.57 -16.19
N ASP A 11 -5.01 3.62 -16.97
CA ASP A 11 -4.17 4.71 -16.48
C ASP A 11 -4.88 5.49 -15.36
N HIS A 12 -6.20 5.70 -15.48
CA HIS A 12 -6.99 6.31 -14.42
C HIS A 12 -6.94 5.46 -13.15
N GLU A 13 -7.18 4.15 -13.24
CA GLU A 13 -7.13 3.24 -12.09
C GLU A 13 -5.77 3.25 -11.40
N LEU A 14 -4.68 3.13 -12.18
CA LEU A 14 -3.32 3.15 -11.64
C LEU A 14 -3.00 4.51 -10.99
N SER A 15 -3.40 5.61 -11.62
CA SER A 15 -3.12 6.96 -11.10
C SER A 15 -3.93 7.26 -9.84
N LEU A 16 -5.19 6.86 -9.80
CA LEU A 16 -6.02 6.95 -8.59
C LEU A 16 -5.45 6.11 -7.44
N ALA A 17 -4.99 4.88 -7.74
CA ALA A 17 -4.35 4.03 -6.75
C ALA A 17 -3.09 4.68 -6.17
N LEU A 18 -2.20 5.20 -7.02
CA LEU A 18 -0.99 5.89 -6.58
C LEU A 18 -1.25 7.25 -5.93
N SER A 19 -2.37 7.91 -6.23
CA SER A 19 -2.72 9.22 -5.68
C SER A 19 -3.46 9.15 -4.36
N GLN A 20 -4.27 8.10 -4.14
CA GLN A 20 -5.19 8.01 -2.99
C GLN A 20 -4.97 6.76 -2.14
N ARG A 21 -4.49 5.64 -2.70
CA ARG A 21 -4.50 4.35 -1.97
C ARG A 21 -3.15 3.95 -1.41
N VAL A 22 -2.12 3.93 -2.26
CA VAL A 22 -0.78 3.41 -1.90
C VAL A 22 0.34 4.28 -2.47
N ARG A 23 1.42 4.48 -1.71
CA ARG A 23 2.44 5.47 -2.07
C ARG A 23 3.17 5.17 -3.38
N LEU A 24 3.41 3.89 -3.63
CA LEU A 24 4.20 3.43 -4.75
C LEU A 24 3.73 2.05 -5.22
N PHE A 25 4.13 1.72 -6.44
CA PHE A 25 4.16 0.34 -6.92
C PHE A 25 5.53 0.04 -7.49
N SER A 26 5.98 -1.20 -7.33
CA SER A 26 7.07 -1.70 -8.19
C SER A 26 6.58 -1.82 -9.63
N GLN A 27 7.50 -1.69 -10.58
CA GLN A 27 7.19 -1.95 -11.97
C GLN A 27 6.62 -3.37 -12.21
N ARG A 28 7.03 -4.34 -11.37
CA ARG A 28 6.51 -5.72 -11.45
C ARG A 28 5.06 -5.81 -11.00
N GLN A 29 4.70 -5.20 -9.86
CA GLN A 29 3.30 -5.11 -9.41
C GLN A 29 2.40 -4.47 -10.48
N ILE A 30 2.85 -3.38 -11.12
CA ILE A 30 2.08 -2.75 -12.19
C ILE A 30 1.89 -3.71 -13.37
N ALA A 31 2.96 -4.38 -13.80
CA ALA A 31 2.89 -5.31 -14.92
C ALA A 31 1.95 -6.49 -14.64
N ASP A 32 2.06 -7.10 -13.46
CA ASP A 32 1.31 -8.29 -13.09
C ASP A 32 -0.20 -7.97 -12.97
N HIS A 33 -0.56 -6.88 -12.28
CA HIS A 33 -1.97 -6.58 -11.97
C HIS A 33 -2.70 -5.70 -12.99
N PHE A 34 -2.00 -4.95 -13.84
CA PHE A 34 -2.64 -4.06 -14.83
C PHE A 34 -2.36 -4.48 -16.28
N TRP A 35 -1.31 -5.27 -16.52
CA TRP A 35 -0.87 -5.67 -17.87
C TRP A 35 -0.77 -7.19 -18.08
N GLY A 36 -1.36 -8.00 -17.19
CA GLY A 36 -1.35 -9.47 -17.30
C GLY A 36 0.08 -10.03 -17.32
N GLY A 37 0.99 -9.44 -16.55
CA GLY A 37 2.40 -9.82 -16.48
C GLY A 37 3.30 -9.23 -17.57
N SER A 38 2.76 -8.46 -18.52
CA SER A 38 3.55 -7.90 -19.63
C SER A 38 4.41 -6.70 -19.21
N LEU A 39 5.62 -6.98 -18.70
CA LEU A 39 6.63 -5.97 -18.35
C LEU A 39 6.98 -5.00 -19.49
N PRO A 40 7.17 -5.43 -20.76
CA PRO A 40 7.49 -4.52 -21.85
C PRO A 40 6.37 -3.51 -22.13
N ASN A 41 5.11 -3.95 -22.11
CA ASN A 41 3.96 -3.09 -22.37
C ASN A 41 3.70 -2.12 -21.22
N ALA A 42 3.77 -2.60 -19.97
CA ALA A 42 3.71 -1.74 -18.79
C ALA A 42 4.82 -0.68 -18.82
N ARG A 43 6.07 -1.07 -19.10
CA ARG A 43 7.20 -0.13 -19.21
C ARG A 43 6.96 0.94 -20.26
N ARG A 44 6.49 0.55 -21.45
CA ARG A 44 6.23 1.49 -22.55
C ARG A 44 5.17 2.51 -22.15
N ARG A 45 4.08 2.08 -21.50
CA ARG A 45 3.02 3.00 -21.06
C ARG A 45 3.48 3.91 -19.93
N LEU A 46 4.18 3.37 -18.93
CA LEU A 46 4.70 4.15 -17.80
C LEU A 46 5.66 5.25 -18.26
N LYS A 47 6.51 5.00 -19.27
CA LYS A 47 7.33 6.04 -19.90
C LYS A 47 6.51 7.16 -20.55
N GLN A 48 5.35 6.86 -21.11
CA GLN A 48 4.47 7.89 -21.66
C GLN A 48 3.83 8.73 -20.54
N LEU A 49 3.37 8.08 -19.46
CA LEU A 49 2.86 8.77 -18.27
C LEU A 49 3.93 9.65 -17.60
N GLU A 50 5.18 9.18 -17.57
CA GLU A 50 6.35 9.96 -17.16
C GLU A 50 6.61 11.17 -18.06
N GLY A 51 6.57 10.97 -19.39
CA GLY A 51 6.71 12.05 -20.36
C GLY A 51 5.61 13.12 -20.28
N CYS A 52 4.43 12.76 -19.77
CA CYS A 52 3.34 13.70 -19.47
C CYS A 52 3.41 14.29 -18.06
N GLY A 53 4.43 13.93 -17.28
CA GLY A 53 4.66 14.40 -15.92
C GLY A 53 3.62 13.92 -14.91
N LEU A 54 2.87 12.83 -15.18
CA LEU A 54 1.84 12.30 -14.27
C LEU A 54 2.40 11.35 -13.22
N MET A 55 3.47 10.65 -13.58
CA MET A 55 4.17 9.72 -12.70
C MET A 55 5.68 9.92 -12.86
N MET A 56 6.44 9.47 -11.89
CA MET A 56 7.89 9.45 -12.00
C MET A 56 8.44 8.12 -11.53
N ARG A 57 9.53 7.70 -12.16
CA ARG A 57 10.24 6.49 -11.79
C ARG A 57 11.35 6.81 -10.80
N LEU A 58 11.41 6.04 -9.73
CA LEU A 58 12.52 6.03 -8.77
C LEU A 58 13.21 4.68 -8.80
N THR A 59 14.48 4.65 -8.39
CA THR A 59 15.23 3.42 -8.14
C THR A 59 15.46 3.30 -6.64
N VAL A 60 14.98 2.21 -6.05
CA VAL A 60 15.04 1.99 -4.60
C VAL A 60 15.58 0.59 -4.28
N GLY A 61 16.24 0.45 -3.13
CA GLY A 61 16.57 -0.86 -2.58
C GLY A 61 15.37 -1.42 -1.81
N ALA A 62 14.83 -2.56 -2.24
CA ALA A 62 13.74 -3.23 -1.53
C ALA A 62 13.92 -4.76 -1.52
N ARG A 63 13.32 -5.42 -0.53
CA ARG A 63 13.21 -6.89 -0.53
C ARG A 63 12.03 -7.31 -1.41
N ALA A 64 12.12 -8.47 -2.04
CA ALA A 64 10.98 -9.04 -2.76
C ALA A 64 9.80 -9.25 -1.80
N ILE A 65 8.62 -8.76 -2.15
CA ILE A 65 7.44 -8.91 -1.30
C ILE A 65 6.98 -10.38 -1.37
N PRO A 66 6.70 -11.04 -0.23
CA PRO A 66 6.08 -12.37 -0.25
C PRO A 66 4.71 -12.31 -0.95
N GLU A 67 4.21 -13.45 -1.40
CA GLU A 67 2.83 -13.53 -1.86
C GLU A 67 1.88 -13.23 -0.69
N MET A 68 1.00 -12.25 -0.87
CA MET A 68 0.01 -11.84 0.14
C MET A 68 -1.30 -12.56 -0.15
N THR A 69 -1.46 -13.78 0.35
CA THR A 69 -2.65 -14.60 0.08
C THR A 69 -3.79 -14.33 1.06
N SER A 70 -3.46 -14.15 2.33
CA SER A 70 -4.38 -13.89 3.45
C SER A 70 -3.67 -13.11 4.57
N PRO A 71 -4.41 -12.44 5.47
CA PRO A 71 -3.82 -11.82 6.65
C PRO A 71 -3.23 -12.89 7.59
N LEU A 72 -2.20 -12.51 8.36
CA LEU A 72 -1.68 -13.31 9.47
C LEU A 72 -2.69 -13.38 10.63
N LEU A 73 -3.42 -12.28 10.85
CA LEU A 73 -4.46 -12.19 11.86
C LEU A 73 -5.60 -11.31 11.35
N SER A 74 -6.83 -11.74 11.60
CA SER A 74 -8.01 -10.88 11.63
C SER A 74 -8.54 -10.89 13.05
N TRP A 75 -8.68 -9.72 13.66
CA TRP A 75 -9.19 -9.57 15.02
C TRP A 75 -10.34 -8.57 15.04
N LYS A 76 -11.36 -8.83 15.86
CA LYS A 76 -12.45 -7.88 16.14
C LYS A 76 -12.68 -7.76 17.65
N PRO A 77 -13.30 -6.65 18.10
CA PRO A 77 -13.68 -6.51 19.49
C PRO A 77 -14.53 -7.69 19.98
N GLY A 78 -14.13 -8.23 21.13
CA GLY A 78 -14.72 -9.44 21.72
C GLY A 78 -13.94 -10.72 21.46
N ASP A 79 -13.03 -10.74 20.48
CA ASP A 79 -12.11 -11.87 20.29
C ASP A 79 -10.98 -11.84 21.34
N GLU A 80 -10.42 -13.01 21.66
CA GLU A 80 -9.26 -13.11 22.54
C GLU A 80 -8.04 -12.35 22.00
N ALA A 81 -7.21 -11.85 22.92
CA ALA A 81 -5.98 -11.18 22.54
C ALA A 81 -5.03 -12.17 21.84
N PRO A 82 -4.37 -11.77 20.74
CA PRO A 82 -3.55 -12.69 19.99
C PRO A 82 -2.20 -12.96 20.68
N HIS A 83 -1.56 -14.05 20.28
CA HIS A 83 -0.22 -14.38 20.76
C HIS A 83 0.84 -13.53 20.04
N PHE A 84 1.17 -12.36 20.59
CA PHE A 84 2.01 -11.35 19.92
C PHE A 84 3.39 -11.87 19.50
N GLY A 85 4.03 -12.69 20.34
CA GLY A 85 5.33 -13.31 20.01
C GLY A 85 5.27 -14.24 18.79
N GLN A 86 4.18 -15.00 18.63
CA GLN A 86 4.00 -15.88 17.47
C GLN A 86 3.77 -15.07 16.20
N LEU A 87 2.97 -14.00 16.28
CA LEU A 87 2.75 -13.09 15.15
C LEU A 87 4.03 -12.38 14.72
N ALA A 88 4.83 -11.88 15.68
CA ALA A 88 6.12 -11.26 15.40
C ALA A 88 7.06 -12.23 14.68
N TYR A 89 7.12 -13.48 15.14
CA TYR A 89 7.90 -14.52 14.47
C TYR A 89 7.40 -14.76 13.03
N GLN A 90 6.08 -14.85 12.81
CA GLN A 90 5.50 -15.02 11.47
C GLN A 90 5.84 -13.84 10.55
N CYS A 91 5.67 -12.61 11.01
CA CYS A 91 6.06 -11.39 10.30
C CYS A 91 7.54 -11.43 9.89
N GLN A 92 8.44 -11.65 10.84
CA GLN A 92 9.88 -11.64 10.61
C GLN A 92 10.36 -12.80 9.74
N SER A 93 9.76 -13.99 9.89
CA SER A 93 10.14 -15.19 9.14
C SER A 93 10.01 -15.01 7.63
N ARG A 94 9.05 -14.19 7.18
CA ARG A 94 8.86 -13.85 5.77
C ARG A 94 10.05 -13.13 5.16
N TRP A 95 10.91 -12.48 5.94
CA TRP A 95 12.01 -11.65 5.42
C TRP A 95 13.39 -12.29 5.49
N ARG A 96 13.56 -13.35 6.29
CA ARG A 96 14.86 -13.96 6.62
C ARG A 96 15.72 -14.33 5.41
N THR A 97 15.11 -14.78 4.31
CA THR A 97 15.81 -15.27 3.12
C THR A 97 15.74 -14.33 1.91
N ARG A 98 15.23 -13.11 2.09
CA ARG A 98 14.93 -12.20 0.97
C ARG A 98 15.91 -11.03 0.96
N PRO A 99 16.95 -11.04 0.11
CA PRO A 99 17.94 -9.96 0.07
C PRO A 99 17.33 -8.66 -0.48
N VAL A 100 17.90 -7.53 -0.07
CA VAL A 100 17.60 -6.22 -0.66
C VAL A 100 18.15 -6.20 -2.08
N ARG A 101 17.32 -5.81 -3.05
CA ARG A 101 17.70 -5.62 -4.46
C ARG A 101 17.24 -4.25 -4.94
N SER A 102 18.01 -3.69 -5.86
CA SER A 102 17.60 -2.48 -6.56
C SER A 102 16.40 -2.80 -7.47
N CYS A 103 15.34 -2.01 -7.38
CA CYS A 103 14.16 -2.15 -8.23
C CYS A 103 13.61 -0.78 -8.64
N SER A 104 12.94 -0.74 -9.79
CA SER A 104 12.23 0.46 -10.25
C SER A 104 10.83 0.50 -9.63
N VAL A 105 10.55 1.60 -8.95
CA VAL A 105 9.22 1.92 -8.41
C VAL A 105 8.67 3.15 -9.11
N TRP A 106 7.35 3.28 -9.08
CA TRP A 106 6.60 4.35 -9.69
C TRP A 106 5.73 5.01 -8.63
N ILE A 107 5.81 6.34 -8.58
CA ILE A 107 5.01 7.20 -7.71
C ILE A 107 4.22 8.19 -8.55
N ILE A 108 3.15 8.72 -7.98
CA ILE A 108 2.45 9.86 -8.55
C ILE A 108 3.30 11.13 -8.36
N THR A 109 3.36 11.99 -9.39
CA THR A 109 3.95 13.33 -9.24
C THR A 109 2.95 14.29 -8.60
N GLU A 110 3.39 15.49 -8.24
CA GLU A 110 2.49 16.56 -7.82
C GLU A 110 1.42 16.88 -8.88
N ARG A 111 1.83 17.02 -10.15
CA ARG A 111 0.92 17.22 -11.28
C ARG A 111 -0.10 16.08 -11.40
N GLY A 112 0.35 14.84 -11.26
CA GLY A 112 -0.53 13.68 -11.25
C GLY A 112 -1.52 13.72 -10.09
N ALA A 113 -1.05 14.02 -8.87
CA ALA A 113 -1.90 14.12 -7.68
C ALA A 113 -2.96 15.23 -7.82
N GLN A 114 -2.59 16.40 -8.36
CA GLN A 114 -3.53 17.48 -8.65
C GLN A 114 -4.61 17.06 -9.65
N GLN A 115 -4.25 16.25 -10.66
CA GLN A 115 -5.19 15.78 -11.68
C GLN A 115 -6.14 14.69 -11.16
N PHE A 116 -5.66 13.79 -10.30
CA PHE A 116 -6.41 12.61 -9.86
C PHE A 116 -6.96 12.74 -8.42
N GLY A 117 -6.70 13.86 -7.76
CA GLY A 117 -7.05 14.08 -6.36
C GLY A 117 -6.14 13.26 -5.43
N GLY A 118 -5.39 13.94 -4.56
CA GLY A 118 -4.49 13.31 -3.61
C GLY A 118 -3.38 14.25 -3.16
N VAL A 119 -2.52 13.76 -2.27
CA VAL A 119 -1.34 14.47 -1.77
C VAL A 119 -0.08 13.92 -2.41
N ASN A 120 0.89 14.80 -2.66
CA ASN A 120 2.19 14.42 -3.21
C ASN A 120 2.90 13.45 -2.25
N ARG A 121 3.32 12.29 -2.78
CA ARG A 121 3.88 11.16 -2.03
C ARG A 121 5.40 11.03 -2.21
N GLY A 122 6.03 12.08 -2.74
CA GLY A 122 7.33 12.02 -3.42
C GLY A 122 8.58 11.84 -2.56
N ASP A 123 8.47 11.65 -1.25
CA ASP A 123 9.65 11.52 -0.39
C ASP A 123 9.77 10.10 0.19
N LEU A 124 10.68 9.31 -0.40
CA LEU A 124 11.11 8.01 0.11
C LEU A 124 12.51 8.19 0.70
N SER A 125 12.57 8.42 2.01
CA SER A 125 13.84 8.76 2.67
C SER A 125 14.71 7.53 2.94
N HIS A 126 14.13 6.33 3.08
CA HIS A 126 14.88 5.12 3.51
C HIS A 126 14.50 3.79 2.78
N PRO A 127 15.46 2.85 2.61
CA PRO A 127 15.21 1.56 1.93
C PRO A 127 14.15 0.65 2.60
N THR A 128 14.05 0.70 3.93
CA THR A 128 13.04 -0.06 4.68
C THR A 128 11.64 0.45 4.40
N GLN A 129 11.48 1.76 4.21
CA GLN A 129 10.22 2.40 3.82
C GLN A 129 9.75 1.88 2.45
N ALA A 130 10.66 1.75 1.46
CA ALA A 130 10.30 1.20 0.15
C ALA A 130 9.80 -0.24 0.23
N THR A 131 10.45 -1.11 1.02
CA THR A 131 9.98 -2.50 1.21
C THR A 131 8.62 -2.55 1.88
N HIS A 132 8.42 -1.71 2.89
CA HIS A 132 7.17 -1.59 3.61
C HIS A 132 6.03 -1.12 2.70
N ASP A 133 6.21 0.00 2.00
CA ASP A 133 5.19 0.58 1.13
C ASP A 133 4.85 -0.34 -0.06
N LEU A 134 5.83 -1.09 -0.58
CA LEU A 134 5.59 -2.15 -1.56
C LEU A 134 4.73 -3.28 -0.99
N GLY A 135 4.89 -3.60 0.30
CA GLY A 135 4.08 -4.56 1.03
C GLY A 135 2.64 -4.10 1.20
N VAL A 136 2.44 -2.87 1.68
CA VAL A 136 1.12 -2.22 1.75
C VAL A 136 0.44 -2.20 0.38
N ALA A 137 1.20 -1.89 -0.67
CA ALA A 137 0.72 -1.94 -2.05
C ALA A 137 0.27 -3.35 -2.48
N ALA A 138 0.99 -4.40 -2.06
CA ALA A 138 0.60 -5.78 -2.32
C ALA A 138 -0.69 -6.18 -1.59
N VAL A 139 -0.90 -5.70 -0.35
CA VAL A 139 -2.15 -5.92 0.39
C VAL A 139 -3.33 -5.26 -0.34
N TRP A 140 -3.19 -4.01 -0.77
CA TRP A 140 -4.24 -3.33 -1.54
C TRP A 140 -4.55 -4.05 -2.85
N LEU A 141 -3.51 -4.50 -3.58
CA LEU A 141 -3.68 -5.28 -4.82
C LEU A 141 -4.41 -6.60 -4.56
N ARG A 142 -4.08 -7.29 -3.46
CA ARG A 142 -4.80 -8.51 -3.06
C ARG A 142 -6.26 -8.23 -2.77
N LEU A 143 -6.55 -7.21 -1.97
CA LEU A 143 -7.93 -6.83 -1.66
C LEU A 143 -8.71 -6.42 -2.91
N ARG A 144 -8.07 -5.74 -3.86
CA ARG A 144 -8.70 -5.39 -5.13
C ARG A 144 -9.20 -6.62 -5.90
N GLU A 145 -8.51 -7.75 -5.76
CA GLU A 145 -8.88 -9.01 -6.42
C GLU A 145 -9.96 -9.78 -5.65
N VAL A 146 -9.86 -9.85 -4.31
CA VAL A 146 -10.71 -10.76 -3.50
C VAL A 146 -11.81 -10.09 -2.69
N ALA A 147 -11.70 -8.78 -2.45
CA ALA A 147 -12.67 -7.96 -1.73
C ALA A 147 -12.69 -6.53 -2.31
N PRO A 148 -13.14 -6.32 -3.57
CA PRO A 148 -13.07 -5.03 -4.26
C PRO A 148 -13.75 -3.89 -3.50
N GLU A 149 -14.77 -4.20 -2.70
CA GLU A 149 -15.47 -3.25 -1.84
C GLU A 149 -14.56 -2.72 -0.72
N TRP A 150 -13.70 -3.55 -0.14
CA TRP A 150 -12.67 -3.10 0.81
C TRP A 150 -11.58 -2.29 0.12
N ALA A 151 -11.13 -2.72 -1.06
CA ALA A 151 -10.15 -1.96 -1.83
C ALA A 151 -10.68 -0.57 -2.23
N THR A 152 -12.00 -0.43 -2.44
CA THR A 152 -12.69 0.84 -2.69
C THR A 152 -12.87 1.68 -1.43
N ALA A 153 -13.15 1.04 -0.30
CA ALA A 153 -13.26 1.67 1.02
C ALA A 153 -11.91 2.05 1.65
N TRP A 154 -10.79 1.57 1.08
CA TRP A 154 -9.43 1.86 1.57
C TRP A 154 -9.12 3.36 1.59
N ARG A 155 -8.59 3.85 2.71
CA ARG A 155 -8.01 5.19 2.89
C ARG A 155 -6.61 5.04 3.45
N GLY A 156 -5.62 5.48 2.70
CA GLY A 156 -4.20 5.36 3.11
C GLY A 156 -3.86 6.32 4.24
N GLU A 157 -2.76 6.04 4.95
CA GLU A 157 -2.34 6.84 6.12
C GLU A 157 -2.25 8.36 5.85
N ASP A 158 -1.79 8.75 4.66
CA ASP A 158 -1.57 10.15 4.28
C ASP A 158 -2.89 10.93 4.09
N GLU A 159 -3.95 10.25 3.66
CA GLU A 159 -5.27 10.88 3.48
C GLU A 159 -5.89 11.23 4.83
N MET A 160 -5.63 10.40 5.85
CA MET A 160 -6.15 10.59 7.21
C MET A 160 -5.22 11.45 8.09
N ALA A 161 -4.03 11.80 7.60
CA ALA A 161 -2.98 12.49 8.35
C ALA A 161 -3.41 13.86 8.91
N ALA A 162 -4.26 14.60 8.19
CA ALA A 162 -4.76 15.91 8.63
C ALA A 162 -5.78 15.82 9.78
N SER A 163 -6.40 14.66 9.97
CA SER A 163 -7.48 14.46 10.95
C SER A 163 -7.00 13.84 12.27
N ARG A 164 -5.74 13.39 12.35
CA ARG A 164 -5.22 12.55 13.46
C ARG A 164 -3.85 13.00 13.94
N HIS A 165 -3.83 14.06 14.76
CA HIS A 165 -2.63 14.52 15.45
C HIS A 165 -2.36 13.68 16.71
N GLY A 166 -1.21 13.00 16.76
CA GLY A 166 -0.73 12.28 17.95
C GLY A 166 -1.16 10.81 18.09
N GLU A 167 -2.00 10.28 17.20
CA GLU A 167 -2.39 8.87 17.18
C GLU A 167 -1.40 7.99 16.40
N LYS A 168 -1.24 6.72 16.80
CA LYS A 168 -0.55 5.72 15.99
C LYS A 168 -1.32 5.54 14.67
N ARG A 169 -0.60 5.67 13.56
CA ARG A 169 -1.17 5.60 12.22
C ARG A 169 -1.00 4.20 11.66
N PRO A 170 -2.10 3.48 11.41
CA PRO A 170 -2.01 2.26 10.65
C PRO A 170 -1.81 2.57 9.18
N ASP A 171 -1.36 1.57 8.43
CA ASP A 171 -1.09 1.73 7.00
C ASP A 171 -2.33 2.11 6.19
N ALA A 172 -3.49 1.58 6.60
CA ALA A 172 -4.77 1.96 6.02
C ALA A 172 -5.97 1.76 6.93
N PHE A 173 -7.01 2.52 6.59
CA PHE A 173 -8.34 2.40 7.16
C PHE A 173 -9.33 1.90 6.10
N ILE A 174 -10.33 1.14 6.56
CA ILE A 174 -11.54 0.86 5.80
C ILE A 174 -12.63 1.77 6.33
N VAL A 175 -13.25 2.55 5.44
CA VAL A 175 -14.37 3.44 5.80
C VAL A 175 -15.68 2.96 5.19
N ASP A 176 -16.78 3.16 5.89
CA ASP A 176 -18.12 2.94 5.35
C ASP A 176 -18.55 4.07 4.40
N THR A 177 -19.78 3.98 3.88
CA THR A 177 -20.36 4.99 2.97
C THR A 177 -20.55 6.37 3.60
N THR A 178 -20.53 6.46 4.94
CA THR A 178 -20.61 7.73 5.69
C THR A 178 -19.24 8.33 5.97
N GLY A 179 -18.16 7.62 5.62
CA GLY A 179 -16.78 8.01 5.90
C GLY A 179 -16.30 7.61 7.30
N ARG A 180 -17.08 6.83 8.05
CA ARG A 180 -16.68 6.34 9.37
C ARG A 180 -15.73 5.16 9.21
N VAL A 181 -14.65 5.15 10.01
CA VAL A 181 -13.73 4.02 10.08
C VAL A 181 -14.44 2.80 10.68
N VAL A 182 -14.45 1.71 9.91
CA VAL A 182 -15.04 0.41 10.29
C VAL A 182 -13.99 -0.70 10.41
N GLY A 183 -12.75 -0.44 10.01
CA GLY A 183 -11.66 -1.39 10.17
C GLY A 183 -10.29 -0.77 9.85
N VAL A 184 -9.25 -1.49 10.25
CA VAL A 184 -7.86 -1.09 10.11
C VAL A 184 -7.06 -2.19 9.43
N LEU A 185 -6.10 -1.82 8.58
CA LEU A 185 -5.18 -2.72 7.92
C LEU A 185 -3.76 -2.31 8.24
N GLU A 186 -2.95 -3.26 8.67
CA GLU A 186 -1.54 -3.07 9.00
C GLU A 186 -0.71 -4.13 8.27
N PHE A 187 0.39 -3.72 7.66
CA PHE A 187 1.38 -4.60 7.08
C PHE A 187 2.45 -4.93 8.13
N GLY A 188 2.45 -6.17 8.61
CA GLY A 188 3.37 -6.63 9.64
C GLY A 188 4.73 -6.94 9.05
N GLY A 189 5.51 -5.92 8.69
CA GLY A 189 6.86 -6.01 8.10
C GLY A 189 7.84 -6.79 8.98
N SER A 190 8.86 -6.13 9.52
CA SER A 190 9.81 -6.76 10.46
C SER A 190 9.48 -6.43 11.92
N TYR A 191 8.19 -6.36 12.25
CA TYR A 191 7.74 -5.95 13.59
C TYR A 191 8.17 -6.97 14.66
N ASP A 192 8.51 -6.46 15.84
CA ASP A 192 8.66 -7.25 17.05
C ASP A 192 7.30 -7.39 17.78
N ALA A 193 7.30 -8.17 18.85
CA ALA A 193 6.09 -8.43 19.62
C ALA A 193 5.53 -7.15 20.24
N GLU A 194 6.41 -6.27 20.75
CA GLU A 194 6.03 -5.00 21.38
C GLU A 194 5.32 -4.08 20.39
N ARG A 195 5.80 -3.98 19.13
CA ARG A 195 5.16 -3.15 18.12
C ARG A 195 3.78 -3.68 17.70
N ILE A 196 3.62 -5.00 17.65
CA ILE A 196 2.33 -5.65 17.36
C ILE A 196 1.37 -5.46 18.54
N GLU A 197 1.84 -5.64 19.77
CA GLU A 197 1.05 -5.41 20.98
C GLU A 197 0.58 -3.94 21.06
N ALA A 198 1.48 -2.99 20.84
CA ALA A 198 1.12 -1.57 20.80
C ALA A 198 0.08 -1.25 19.72
N PHE A 199 0.12 -1.94 18.57
CA PHE A 199 -0.90 -1.80 17.52
C PHE A 199 -2.24 -2.41 17.95
N HIS A 200 -2.21 -3.59 18.57
CA HIS A 200 -3.39 -4.24 19.12
C HIS A 200 -4.06 -3.36 20.18
N MET A 201 -3.30 -2.82 21.15
CA MET A 201 -3.84 -1.99 22.22
C MET A 201 -4.47 -0.70 21.71
N ASP A 202 -3.89 -0.09 20.67
CA ASP A 202 -4.47 1.07 19.99
C ASP A 202 -5.79 0.72 19.26
N CYS A 203 -5.89 -0.45 18.62
CA CYS A 203 -7.15 -0.91 18.01
C CYS A 203 -8.19 -1.31 19.06
N PHE A 204 -7.76 -1.99 20.12
CA PHE A 204 -8.60 -2.44 21.23
C PHE A 204 -9.24 -1.26 21.96
N SER A 205 -8.44 -0.26 22.35
CA SER A 205 -8.92 0.93 23.04
C SER A 205 -9.93 1.76 22.23
N ARG A 206 -9.84 1.71 20.89
CA ARG A 206 -10.76 2.40 19.97
C ARG A 206 -11.93 1.53 19.50
N ASN A 207 -12.02 0.28 19.97
CA ASN A 207 -13.02 -0.69 19.54
C ASN A 207 -13.04 -0.89 18.00
N LEU A 208 -11.86 -0.94 17.39
CA LEU A 208 -11.68 -1.07 15.94
C LEU A 208 -11.21 -2.48 15.56
N PRO A 209 -11.93 -3.20 14.69
CA PRO A 209 -11.42 -4.45 14.13
C PRO A 209 -10.25 -4.18 13.19
N TYR A 210 -9.35 -5.15 13.05
CA TYR A 210 -8.19 -5.00 12.19
C TYR A 210 -7.76 -6.30 11.51
N GLN A 211 -6.99 -6.15 10.44
CA GLN A 211 -6.20 -7.23 9.87
C GLN A 211 -4.71 -6.87 9.89
N LEU A 212 -3.90 -7.81 10.38
CA LEU A 212 -2.45 -7.76 10.27
C LEU A 212 -2.04 -8.65 9.11
N TRP A 213 -1.44 -8.04 8.09
CA TRP A 213 -1.07 -8.68 6.84
C TRP A 213 0.38 -9.14 6.80
#